data_AF-A0AAE6F738-F1
#
_entry.id   AF-A0AAE6F738-F1
#
_cell.length_a   1.000
_cell.length_b   1.000
_cell.length_c   1.000
_cell.angle_alpha   90.00
_cell.angle_beta   90.00
_cell.angle_gamma   90.00
#
_symmetry.space_group_name_H-M   'P 1'
#
loop_
_entity.id
_entity.type
_entity.pdbx_description
1 polymer ?
#
loop_
_entity_poly.entity_id
_entity_poly.type
_entity_poly.pdbx_seq_one_letter_code
_entity_poly.pdbx_strand_id
1 'polypeptide(L)'
;MQDVFYKQLVKVEKDIMYKFYEEKRIEFGLHDGAIYGLIIEFRKKSMSALYLLENNLTSGVGSLIRSLFEITIYLEFIVKKDSVNRGTAFWLDYKLTQAKLFSLLKGNSNESRKTRELLQVNLDDFLRHSESYFPEESVDKWENQYEKLLPRKGRKRRKWYDFDEKTKNFYDLCKSMDKIGEYNTIFRIFSQNTHSSDVSRNFNIGENYLEIESQVDDREALTKLVQSLTYSILNSAFKYYDLKGTERAVSSSLKLYFDNNK
;
A
#
# COMPACT_ATOMS: atom_id res chain seq x y z
N MET A 1 -4.80 -4.85 21.97
CA MET A 1 -3.74 -3.90 21.54
C MET A 1 -4.19 -3.09 20.31
N GLN A 2 -4.87 -3.75 19.37
CA GLN A 2 -5.46 -3.20 18.14
C GLN A 2 -6.30 -1.92 18.31
N ASP A 3 -7.07 -1.84 19.39
CA ASP A 3 -8.18 -0.90 19.50
C ASP A 3 -7.73 0.57 19.43
N VAL A 4 -6.62 0.93 20.08
CA VAL A 4 -6.17 2.33 20.15
C VAL A 4 -5.68 2.82 18.78
N PHE A 5 -4.73 2.13 18.15
CA PHE A 5 -4.16 2.56 16.86
C PHE A 5 -5.20 2.52 15.74
N TYR A 6 -6.04 1.48 15.72
CA TYR A 6 -7.12 1.39 14.75
C TYR A 6 -8.13 2.53 14.89
N LYS A 7 -8.55 2.84 16.12
CA LYS A 7 -9.43 3.98 16.40
C LYS A 7 -8.83 5.31 15.94
N GLN A 8 -7.52 5.50 16.09
CA GLN A 8 -6.85 6.71 15.60
C GLN A 8 -6.88 6.79 14.06
N LEU A 9 -6.59 5.69 13.34
CA LEU A 9 -6.67 5.66 11.88
C LEU A 9 -8.09 5.96 11.39
N VAL A 10 -9.11 5.34 11.99
CA VAL A 10 -10.53 5.62 11.66
C VAL A 10 -10.89 7.08 11.93
N LYS A 11 -10.41 7.66 13.04
CA LYS A 11 -10.64 9.07 13.37
C LYS A 11 -10.01 9.98 12.31
N VAL A 12 -8.78 9.70 11.90
CA VAL A 12 -8.09 10.48 10.86
C VAL A 12 -8.81 10.37 9.53
N GLU A 13 -9.22 9.18 9.10
CA GLU A 13 -10.01 9.00 7.87
C GLU A 13 -11.28 9.86 7.88
N LYS A 14 -12.04 9.83 8.98
CA LYS A 14 -13.25 10.64 9.13
C LYS A 14 -12.96 12.13 9.13
N ASP A 15 -11.94 12.55 9.87
CA ASP A 15 -11.57 13.97 9.96
C ASP A 15 -11.02 14.51 8.63
N ILE A 16 -10.37 13.69 7.81
CA ILE A 16 -9.99 14.07 6.43
C ILE A 16 -11.27 14.38 5.62
N MET A 17 -12.22 13.45 5.57
CA MET A 17 -13.43 13.67 4.77
C MET A 17 -14.24 14.87 5.27
N TYR A 18 -14.48 14.94 6.58
CA TYR A 18 -15.34 15.96 7.16
C TYR A 18 -14.64 17.31 7.29
N LYS A 19 -13.51 17.39 8.00
CA LYS A 19 -12.87 18.67 8.35
C LYS A 19 -12.04 19.24 7.22
N PHE A 20 -11.51 18.41 6.33
CA PHE A 20 -10.72 18.90 5.21
C PHE A 20 -11.57 19.14 3.97
N TYR A 21 -12.38 18.18 3.52
CA TYR A 21 -13.15 18.36 2.29
C TYR A 21 -14.49 19.04 2.51
N GLU A 22 -15.31 18.54 3.43
CA GLU A 22 -16.68 19.06 3.60
C GLU A 22 -16.70 20.47 4.23
N GLU A 23 -16.03 20.66 5.38
CA GLU A 23 -16.02 21.95 6.09
C GLU A 23 -15.30 23.05 5.29
N LYS A 24 -14.14 22.75 4.70
CA LYS A 24 -13.36 23.73 3.93
C LYS A 24 -13.81 23.85 2.47
N ARG A 25 -14.77 23.02 2.03
CA ARG A 25 -15.29 22.96 0.65
C ARG A 25 -14.17 22.80 -0.40
N ILE A 26 -13.22 21.94 -0.12
CA ILE A 26 -12.12 21.64 -1.04
C ILE A 26 -12.62 20.66 -2.10
N GLU A 27 -12.33 20.94 -3.37
CA GLU A 27 -12.64 20.02 -4.47
C GLU A 27 -11.75 18.77 -4.39
N PHE A 28 -12.35 17.60 -4.52
CA PHE A 28 -11.65 16.32 -4.39
C PHE A 28 -11.09 15.89 -5.75
N GLY A 29 -9.76 15.85 -5.87
CA GLY A 29 -9.06 15.46 -7.10
C GLY A 29 -8.58 14.00 -7.14
N LEU A 30 -7.96 13.60 -8.26
CA LEU A 30 -7.39 12.24 -8.41
C LEU A 30 -6.27 11.97 -7.39
N HIS A 31 -5.42 12.97 -7.15
CA HIS A 31 -4.34 12.90 -6.17
C HIS A 31 -4.86 12.70 -4.74
N ASP A 32 -5.99 13.32 -4.40
CA ASP A 32 -6.66 13.12 -3.11
C ASP A 32 -7.18 11.70 -2.96
N GLY A 33 -7.75 11.15 -4.04
CA GLY A 33 -8.15 9.74 -4.11
C GLY A 33 -6.99 8.77 -3.89
N ALA A 34 -5.80 9.09 -4.41
CA ALA A 34 -4.60 8.30 -4.16
C ALA A 34 -4.16 8.36 -2.69
N ILE A 35 -4.03 9.57 -2.13
CA ILE A 35 -3.55 9.79 -0.77
C ILE A 35 -4.52 9.16 0.23
N TYR A 36 -5.81 9.46 0.12
CA TYR A 36 -6.85 8.91 0.99
C TYR A 36 -6.99 7.39 0.81
N GLY A 37 -6.89 6.88 -0.42
CA GLY A 37 -6.91 5.45 -0.71
C GLY A 37 -5.75 4.70 -0.06
N LEU A 38 -4.54 5.25 -0.10
CA LEU A 38 -3.37 4.68 0.60
C LEU A 38 -3.59 4.59 2.11
N ILE A 39 -4.21 5.60 2.74
CA ILE A 39 -4.52 5.60 4.17
C ILE A 39 -5.54 4.50 4.51
N ILE A 40 -6.61 4.36 3.72
CA ILE A 40 -7.61 3.30 3.89
C ILE A 40 -6.99 1.92 3.76
N GLU A 41 -6.19 1.69 2.71
CA GLU A 41 -5.54 0.41 2.48
C GLU A 41 -4.53 0.09 3.58
N PHE A 42 -3.79 1.10 4.07
CA PHE A 42 -2.93 0.94 5.23
C PHE A 42 -3.72 0.47 6.44
N ARG A 43 -4.83 1.14 6.79
CA ARG A 43 -5.66 0.76 7.95
C ARG A 43 -6.17 -0.67 7.86
N LYS A 44 -6.67 -1.09 6.69
CA LYS A 44 -7.17 -2.47 6.50
C LYS A 44 -6.05 -3.47 6.74
N LYS A 45 -4.88 -3.26 6.12
CA LYS A 45 -3.73 -4.18 6.24
C LYS A 45 -3.12 -4.17 7.64
N SER A 46 -3.08 -3.03 8.31
CA SER A 46 -2.56 -2.93 9.68
C SER A 46 -3.48 -3.62 10.67
N MET A 47 -4.80 -3.50 10.48
CA MET A 47 -5.80 -4.25 11.24
C MET A 47 -5.61 -5.76 11.05
N SER A 48 -5.48 -6.24 9.81
CA SER A 48 -5.21 -7.66 9.54
C SER A 48 -3.90 -8.14 10.16
N ALA A 49 -2.81 -7.36 10.06
CA ALA A 49 -1.53 -7.73 10.64
C ALA A 49 -1.59 -7.84 12.16
N LEU A 50 -2.20 -6.86 12.83
CA LEU A 50 -2.38 -6.88 14.28
C LEU A 50 -3.34 -7.99 14.73
N TYR A 51 -4.34 -8.34 13.92
CA TYR A 51 -5.23 -9.48 14.19
C TYR A 51 -4.51 -10.81 14.19
N LEU A 52 -3.70 -11.03 13.16
CA LEU A 52 -2.87 -12.22 13.06
C LEU A 52 -1.87 -12.30 14.23
N LEU A 53 -1.20 -11.20 14.57
CA LEU A 53 -0.27 -11.13 15.69
C LEU A 53 -0.94 -11.40 17.05
N GLU A 54 -2.11 -10.82 17.32
CA GLU A 54 -2.84 -11.04 18.59
C GLU A 54 -3.29 -12.50 18.76
N ASN A 55 -3.55 -13.22 17.66
CA ASN A 55 -3.95 -14.62 17.67
C ASN A 55 -2.76 -15.60 17.51
N ASN A 56 -1.52 -15.11 17.63
CA ASN A 56 -0.29 -15.89 17.45
C ASN A 56 -0.20 -16.59 16.08
N LEU A 57 -0.78 -15.98 15.04
CA LEU A 57 -0.69 -16.41 13.65
C LEU A 57 0.36 -15.54 12.96
N THR A 58 1.62 -15.96 12.95
CA THR A 58 2.73 -15.15 12.38
C THR A 58 2.95 -15.39 10.90
N SER A 59 2.49 -16.55 10.39
CA SER A 59 2.54 -16.87 8.96
C SER A 59 1.80 -15.81 8.13
N GLY A 60 2.50 -15.23 7.15
CA GLY A 60 1.97 -14.19 6.28
C GLY A 60 1.98 -12.76 6.86
N VAL A 61 2.25 -12.57 8.16
CA VAL A 61 2.36 -11.22 8.76
C VAL A 61 3.48 -10.42 8.11
N GLY A 62 4.61 -11.05 7.79
CA GLY A 62 5.70 -10.41 7.07
C GLY A 62 5.26 -9.79 5.74
N SER A 63 4.41 -10.48 4.97
CA SER A 63 3.86 -9.97 3.70
C SER A 63 2.99 -8.72 3.91
N LEU A 64 2.18 -8.73 4.98
CA LEU A 64 1.39 -7.55 5.35
C LEU A 64 2.29 -6.38 5.77
N ILE A 65 3.29 -6.62 6.62
CA ILE A 65 4.23 -5.59 7.07
C ILE A 65 5.01 -5.00 5.88
N ARG A 66 5.48 -5.84 4.95
CA ARG A 66 6.10 -5.37 3.70
C ARG A 66 5.16 -4.45 2.94
N SER A 67 3.90 -4.86 2.78
CA SER A 67 2.89 -4.04 2.09
C SER A 67 2.60 -2.72 2.81
N LEU A 68 2.57 -2.72 4.15
CA LEU A 68 2.43 -1.50 4.96
C LEU A 68 3.62 -0.56 4.77
N PHE A 69 4.84 -1.10 4.70
CA PHE A 69 6.04 -0.33 4.41
C PHE A 69 6.01 0.28 3.01
N GLU A 70 5.64 -0.49 1.98
CA GLU A 70 5.44 0.03 0.62
C GLU A 70 4.45 1.22 0.59
N ILE A 71 3.29 1.05 1.24
CA ILE A 71 2.27 2.11 1.34
C ILE A 71 2.82 3.35 2.04
N THR A 72 3.62 3.17 3.10
CA THR A 72 4.26 4.26 3.84
C THR A 72 5.22 5.05 2.96
N ILE A 73 6.12 4.36 2.25
CA ILE A 73 7.06 4.99 1.32
C ILE A 73 6.33 5.72 0.19
N TYR A 74 5.26 5.12 -0.36
CA TYR A 74 4.46 5.77 -1.41
C TYR A 74 3.78 7.04 -0.93
N LEU A 75 3.14 7.00 0.24
CA LEU A 75 2.49 8.17 0.81
C LEU A 75 3.50 9.27 1.09
N GLU A 76 4.59 8.95 1.79
CA GLU A 76 5.68 9.89 2.09
C GLU A 76 6.25 10.51 0.80
N PHE A 77 6.49 9.71 -0.24
CA PHE A 77 6.97 10.21 -1.53
C PHE A 77 5.99 11.19 -2.18
N ILE A 78 4.70 10.87 -2.18
CA ILE A 78 3.66 11.72 -2.75
C ILE A 78 3.62 13.05 -2.00
N VAL A 79 3.51 13.04 -0.68
CA VAL A 79 3.31 14.26 0.12
C VAL A 79 4.59 15.09 0.31
N LYS A 80 5.77 14.54 0.04
CA LYS A 80 7.06 15.24 0.22
C LYS A 80 7.20 16.46 -0.69
N LYS A 81 6.69 16.40 -1.92
CA LYS A 81 6.78 17.46 -2.93
C LYS A 81 5.87 17.14 -4.09
N ASP A 82 5.21 18.15 -4.68
CA ASP A 82 4.36 18.01 -5.87
C ASP A 82 3.30 16.89 -5.72
N SER A 83 2.56 16.96 -4.61
CA SER A 83 1.57 15.96 -4.23
C SER A 83 0.50 15.77 -5.29
N VAL A 84 0.14 16.84 -6.01
CA VAL A 84 -0.86 16.79 -7.09
C VAL A 84 -0.38 15.89 -8.22
N ASN A 85 0.79 16.15 -8.81
CA ASN A 85 1.25 15.32 -9.93
C ASN A 85 1.64 13.91 -9.48
N ARG A 86 2.29 13.77 -8.32
CA ARG A 86 2.70 12.45 -7.81
C ARG A 86 1.52 11.57 -7.44
N GLY A 87 0.54 12.12 -6.73
CA GLY A 87 -0.69 11.41 -6.39
C GLY A 87 -1.52 11.07 -7.63
N THR A 88 -1.59 11.99 -8.60
CA THR A 88 -2.28 11.73 -9.88
C THR A 88 -1.58 10.62 -10.66
N ALA A 89 -0.24 10.63 -10.76
CA ALA A 89 0.51 9.57 -11.42
C ALA A 89 0.33 8.21 -10.75
N PHE A 90 0.31 8.16 -9.40
CA PHE A 90 -0.01 6.95 -8.65
C PHE A 90 -1.40 6.41 -8.99
N TRP A 91 -2.42 7.28 -8.94
CA TRP A 91 -3.80 6.91 -9.21
C TRP A 91 -3.97 6.37 -10.64
N LEU A 92 -3.41 7.07 -11.63
CA LEU A 92 -3.44 6.68 -13.04
C LEU A 92 -2.71 5.35 -13.27
N ASP A 93 -1.57 5.13 -12.62
CA ASP A 93 -0.84 3.86 -12.74
C ASP A 93 -1.64 2.67 -12.23
N TYR A 94 -2.30 2.85 -11.09
CA TYR A 94 -3.21 1.86 -10.55
C TYR A 94 -4.37 1.58 -11.52
N LYS A 95 -5.05 2.63 -12.01
CA LYS A 95 -6.18 2.48 -12.94
C LYS A 95 -5.80 1.84 -14.26
N LEU A 96 -4.65 2.19 -14.83
CA LEU A 96 -4.13 1.57 -16.05
C LEU A 96 -3.71 0.12 -15.84
N THR A 97 -3.24 -0.24 -14.65
CA THR A 97 -2.97 -1.65 -14.30
C THR A 97 -4.27 -2.45 -14.20
N GLN A 98 -5.31 -1.88 -13.60
CA GLN A 98 -6.64 -2.50 -13.57
C GLN A 98 -7.21 -2.65 -14.99
N ALA A 99 -7.14 -1.61 -15.81
CA ALA A 99 -7.62 -1.66 -17.20
C ALA A 99 -6.97 -2.79 -18.01
N LYS A 100 -5.69 -3.11 -17.77
CA LYS A 100 -5.02 -4.27 -18.41
C LYS A 100 -5.65 -5.60 -18.02
N LEU A 101 -5.95 -5.81 -16.73
CA LEU A 101 -6.64 -7.03 -16.29
C LEU A 101 -8.03 -7.13 -16.92
N PHE A 102 -8.78 -6.03 -16.97
CA PHE A 102 -10.08 -5.98 -17.63
C PHE A 102 -9.98 -6.29 -19.13
N SER A 103 -8.97 -5.76 -19.81
CA SER A 103 -8.73 -6.06 -21.23
C SER A 103 -8.39 -7.54 -21.47
N LEU A 104 -7.65 -8.17 -20.55
CA LEU A 104 -7.36 -9.61 -20.59
C LEU A 104 -8.66 -10.41 -20.46
N LEU A 105 -9.54 -10.04 -19.53
CA LEU A 105 -10.82 -10.69 -19.31
C LEU A 105 -11.82 -10.47 -20.46
N LYS A 106 -11.76 -9.32 -21.15
CA LYS A 106 -12.57 -9.03 -22.34
C LYS A 106 -12.08 -9.78 -23.60
N GLY A 107 -10.79 -10.10 -23.68
CA GLY A 107 -10.17 -10.68 -24.86
C GLY A 107 -10.69 -12.07 -25.27
N ASN A 108 -10.51 -12.43 -26.54
CA ASN A 108 -10.91 -13.74 -27.08
C ASN A 108 -9.76 -14.74 -27.23
N SER A 109 -8.58 -14.40 -26.73
CA SER A 109 -7.41 -15.27 -26.75
C SER A 109 -7.63 -16.55 -25.93
N ASN A 110 -6.80 -17.58 -26.17
CA ASN A 110 -6.81 -18.80 -25.35
C ASN A 110 -6.49 -18.49 -23.87
N GLU A 111 -5.56 -17.57 -23.64
CA GLU A 111 -5.19 -17.09 -22.30
C GLU A 111 -6.40 -16.43 -21.62
N SER A 112 -7.05 -15.48 -22.29
CA SER A 112 -8.27 -14.82 -21.81
C SER A 112 -9.38 -15.80 -21.43
N ARG A 113 -9.62 -16.81 -22.27
CA ARG A 113 -10.63 -17.86 -22.02
C ARG A 113 -10.29 -18.68 -20.79
N LYS A 114 -9.07 -19.19 -20.68
CA LYS A 114 -8.59 -19.96 -19.52
C LYS A 114 -8.63 -19.13 -18.23
N THR A 115 -8.27 -17.85 -18.30
CA THR A 115 -8.35 -16.94 -17.15
C THR A 115 -9.80 -16.75 -16.70
N ARG A 116 -10.74 -16.55 -17.63
CA ARG A 116 -12.17 -16.46 -17.30
C ARG A 116 -12.71 -17.75 -16.70
N GLU A 117 -12.37 -18.90 -17.27
CA GLU A 117 -12.76 -20.22 -16.76
C GLU A 117 -12.26 -20.44 -15.33
N LEU A 118 -10.98 -20.15 -15.06
CA LEU A 118 -10.39 -20.27 -13.73
C LEU A 118 -11.08 -19.38 -12.70
N LEU A 119 -11.39 -18.14 -13.08
CA LEU A 119 -12.06 -17.17 -12.21
C LEU A 119 -13.58 -17.35 -12.17
N GLN A 120 -14.12 -18.31 -12.93
CA GLN A 120 -15.56 -18.54 -13.09
C GLN A 120 -16.32 -17.28 -13.52
N VAL A 121 -15.70 -16.46 -14.37
CA VAL A 121 -16.27 -15.21 -14.87
C VAL A 121 -17.03 -15.48 -16.17
N ASN A 122 -18.35 -15.25 -16.16
CA ASN A 122 -19.15 -15.22 -17.38
C ASN A 122 -18.83 -13.95 -18.19
N LEU A 123 -18.52 -14.10 -19.49
CA LEU A 123 -18.12 -12.98 -20.33
C LEU A 123 -19.25 -11.98 -20.55
N ASP A 124 -20.47 -12.44 -20.81
CA ASP A 124 -21.60 -11.55 -21.08
C ASP A 124 -21.97 -10.75 -19.82
N ASP A 125 -21.99 -11.42 -18.66
CA ASP A 125 -22.21 -10.75 -17.38
C ASP A 125 -21.11 -9.73 -17.07
N PHE A 126 -19.85 -10.10 -17.32
CA PHE A 126 -18.71 -9.21 -17.15
C PHE A 126 -18.82 -8.00 -18.06
N LEU A 127 -19.11 -8.18 -19.35
CA LEU A 127 -19.23 -7.10 -20.32
C LEU A 127 -20.33 -6.11 -19.92
N ARG A 128 -21.52 -6.60 -19.52
CA ARG A 128 -22.64 -5.75 -19.07
C ARG A 128 -22.28 -4.80 -17.92
N HIS A 129 -21.37 -5.21 -17.03
CA HIS A 129 -20.98 -4.40 -15.89
C HIS A 129 -19.67 -3.63 -16.14
N SER A 130 -18.77 -4.17 -16.95
CA SER A 130 -17.40 -3.67 -17.14
C SER A 130 -17.34 -2.24 -17.68
N GLU A 131 -18.26 -1.88 -18.59
CA GLU A 131 -18.27 -0.58 -19.25
C GLU A 131 -18.59 0.55 -18.26
N SER A 132 -19.39 0.27 -17.22
CA SER A 132 -19.66 1.23 -16.14
C SER A 132 -18.44 1.51 -15.26
N TYR A 133 -17.53 0.53 -15.11
CA TYR A 133 -16.36 0.63 -14.25
C TYR A 133 -15.12 1.16 -15.00
N PHE A 134 -15.01 0.86 -16.29
CA PHE A 134 -13.86 1.19 -17.14
C PHE A 134 -14.30 1.50 -18.58
N PRO A 135 -14.88 2.69 -18.85
CA PRO A 135 -15.17 3.11 -20.22
C PRO A 135 -13.87 3.21 -21.03
N GLU A 136 -13.85 2.71 -22.28
CA GLU A 136 -12.64 2.73 -23.13
C GLU A 136 -12.10 4.17 -23.32
N GLU A 137 -12.97 5.15 -23.53
CA GLU A 137 -12.58 6.56 -23.62
C GLU A 137 -11.86 7.07 -22.36
N SER A 138 -12.18 6.51 -21.20
CA SER A 138 -11.51 6.88 -19.95
C SER A 138 -10.09 6.33 -19.91
N VAL A 139 -9.85 5.13 -20.45
CA VAL A 139 -8.53 4.50 -20.50
C VAL A 139 -7.58 5.33 -21.37
N ASP A 140 -8.00 5.73 -22.58
CA ASP A 140 -7.19 6.57 -23.46
C ASP A 140 -6.90 7.94 -22.83
N LYS A 141 -7.89 8.54 -22.16
CA LYS A 141 -7.69 9.78 -21.41
C LYS A 141 -6.67 9.61 -20.30
N TRP A 142 -6.73 8.51 -19.54
CA TRP A 142 -5.79 8.22 -18.47
C TRP A 142 -4.37 7.94 -18.98
N GLU A 143 -4.22 7.22 -20.09
CA GLU A 143 -2.92 7.00 -20.73
C GLU A 143 -2.29 8.32 -21.17
N ASN A 144 -3.05 9.15 -21.89
CA ASN A 144 -2.59 10.47 -22.33
C ASN A 144 -2.21 11.38 -21.16
N GLN A 145 -3.00 11.39 -20.09
CA GLN A 145 -2.68 12.17 -18.89
C GLN A 145 -1.42 11.63 -18.20
N TYR A 146 -1.27 10.31 -18.10
CA TYR A 146 -0.08 9.69 -17.52
C TYR A 146 1.19 10.01 -18.31
N GLU A 147 1.12 9.97 -19.64
CA GLU A 147 2.26 10.27 -20.51
C GLU A 147 2.66 11.74 -20.48
N LYS A 148 1.71 12.65 -20.28
CA LYS A 148 2.03 14.07 -20.03
C LYS A 148 2.80 14.26 -18.73
N LEU A 149 2.45 13.52 -17.67
CA LEU A 149 3.14 13.59 -16.38
C LEU A 149 4.52 12.91 -16.42
N LEU A 150 4.61 11.74 -17.07
CA LEU A 150 5.79 10.91 -17.13
C LEU A 150 6.03 10.43 -18.58
N PRO A 151 6.61 11.28 -19.44
CA PRO A 151 6.83 10.96 -20.84
C PRO A 151 7.64 9.67 -21.01
N ARG A 152 7.22 8.83 -21.96
CA ARG A 152 7.88 7.54 -22.22
C ARG A 152 9.35 7.74 -22.59
N LYS A 153 10.19 6.80 -22.14
CA LYS A 153 11.60 6.70 -22.57
C LYS A 153 11.74 5.48 -23.46
N GLY A 154 11.74 5.69 -24.77
CA GLY A 154 11.67 4.62 -25.76
C GLY A 154 10.35 3.84 -25.66
N ARG A 155 10.42 2.51 -25.72
CA ARG A 155 9.21 1.64 -25.70
C ARG A 155 8.66 1.36 -24.31
N LYS A 156 9.36 1.75 -23.23
CA LYS A 156 8.96 1.42 -21.86
C LYS A 156 8.27 2.60 -21.19
N ARG A 157 7.09 2.33 -20.64
CA ARG A 157 6.40 3.24 -19.71
C ARG A 157 7.22 3.34 -18.42
N ARG A 158 7.41 4.57 -17.93
CA ARG A 158 8.13 4.85 -16.68
C ARG A 158 7.30 4.40 -15.47
N LYS A 159 7.95 4.19 -14.33
CA LYS A 159 7.25 3.94 -13.06
C LYS A 159 6.63 5.24 -12.57
N TRP A 160 5.50 5.17 -11.87
CA TRP A 160 4.77 6.36 -11.43
C TRP A 160 5.56 7.26 -10.47
N TYR A 161 6.59 6.73 -9.81
CA TYR A 161 7.48 7.48 -8.93
C TYR A 161 8.78 7.96 -9.62
N ASP A 162 8.99 7.64 -10.89
CA ASP A 162 10.20 8.02 -11.66
C ASP A 162 10.11 9.48 -12.11
N PHE A 163 9.99 10.47 -11.21
CA PHE A 163 9.90 11.90 -11.57
C PHE A 163 11.25 12.54 -11.86
N ASP A 164 12.36 11.90 -11.49
CA ASP A 164 13.72 12.40 -11.62
C ASP A 164 14.54 11.69 -12.71
N GLU A 165 13.90 10.81 -13.47
CA GLU A 165 14.52 9.94 -14.48
C GLU A 165 15.58 8.95 -13.94
N LYS A 166 15.74 8.85 -12.62
CA LYS A 166 16.73 7.98 -11.98
C LYS A 166 16.08 6.88 -11.13
N THR A 167 14.85 7.09 -10.68
CA THR A 167 14.14 6.17 -9.77
C THR A 167 13.44 5.05 -10.55
N LYS A 168 14.12 3.92 -10.81
CA LYS A 168 13.61 2.87 -11.73
C LYS A 168 12.87 1.73 -11.06
N ASN A 169 13.10 1.52 -9.77
CA ASN A 169 12.48 0.46 -9.00
C ASN A 169 12.24 0.94 -7.55
N PHE A 170 11.61 0.08 -6.74
CA PHE A 170 11.28 0.41 -5.36
C PHE A 170 12.53 0.63 -4.48
N TYR A 171 13.62 -0.10 -4.74
CA TYR A 171 14.89 0.14 -4.06
C TYR A 171 15.43 1.54 -4.34
N ASP A 172 15.42 2.00 -5.60
CA ASP A 172 15.83 3.35 -5.96
C ASP A 172 14.93 4.40 -5.30
N LEU A 173 13.62 4.12 -5.17
CA LEU A 173 12.69 5.00 -4.47
C LEU A 173 13.07 5.14 -3.00
N CYS A 174 13.26 4.03 -2.29
CA CYS A 174 13.75 4.04 -0.92
C CYS A 174 15.10 4.77 -0.80
N LYS A 175 16.01 4.57 -1.76
CA LYS A 175 17.30 5.27 -1.81
C LYS A 175 17.13 6.78 -1.91
N SER A 176 16.25 7.25 -2.80
CA SER A 176 15.97 8.68 -3.00
C SER A 176 15.34 9.35 -1.77
N MET A 177 14.82 8.54 -0.84
CA MET A 177 14.17 8.99 0.39
C MET A 177 15.00 8.77 1.65
N ASP A 178 16.25 8.29 1.50
CA ASP A 178 17.13 7.92 2.62
C ASP A 178 16.53 6.82 3.53
N LYS A 179 15.91 5.82 2.90
CA LYS A 179 15.19 4.70 3.53
C LYS A 179 15.80 3.33 3.25
N ILE A 180 17.10 3.28 2.97
CA ILE A 180 17.80 2.02 2.62
C ILE A 180 17.88 1.07 3.81
N GLY A 181 18.04 1.59 5.04
CA GLY A 181 18.02 0.77 6.24
C GLY A 181 16.70 0.04 6.39
N GLU A 182 15.58 0.77 6.30
CA GLU A 182 14.24 0.22 6.37
C GLU A 182 13.94 -0.73 5.21
N TYR A 183 14.42 -0.43 4.00
CA TYR A 183 14.31 -1.35 2.87
C TYR A 183 15.01 -2.69 3.16
N ASN A 184 16.25 -2.66 3.65
CA ASN A 184 17.01 -3.88 3.92
C ASN A 184 16.43 -4.69 5.09
N THR A 185 15.91 -4.02 6.12
CA THR A 185 15.38 -4.69 7.31
C THR A 185 13.93 -5.15 7.14
N ILE A 186 13.08 -4.35 6.52
CA ILE A 186 11.65 -4.66 6.40
C ILE A 186 11.40 -5.35 5.07
N PHE A 187 11.68 -4.66 3.97
CA PHE A 187 11.29 -5.14 2.66
C PHE A 187 12.05 -6.39 2.26
N ARG A 188 13.39 -6.40 2.42
CA ARG A 188 14.21 -7.54 1.98
C ARG A 188 13.98 -8.79 2.85
N ILE A 189 13.92 -8.66 4.17
CA ILE A 189 13.67 -9.79 5.08
C ILE A 189 12.29 -10.39 4.80
N PHE A 190 11.24 -9.57 4.79
CA PHE A 190 9.88 -10.11 4.61
C PHE A 190 9.56 -10.53 3.17
N SER A 191 10.29 -10.04 2.16
CA SER A 191 10.20 -10.56 0.78
C SER A 191 10.84 -11.93 0.60
N GLN A 192 11.74 -12.33 1.50
CA GLN A 192 12.33 -13.66 1.50
C GLN A 192 11.46 -14.69 2.22
N ASN A 193 10.32 -14.30 2.77
CA ASN A 193 9.40 -15.20 3.48
C ASN A 193 8.09 -15.42 2.70
N THR A 194 8.03 -14.96 1.44
CA THR A 194 6.83 -15.05 0.59
C THR A 194 6.86 -16.18 -0.43
N HIS A 195 7.96 -16.92 -0.58
CA HIS A 195 8.07 -18.01 -1.55
C HIS A 195 8.05 -19.38 -0.88
N SER A 196 7.30 -20.33 -1.44
CA SER A 196 7.19 -21.70 -0.90
C SER A 196 8.52 -22.47 -0.91
N SER A 197 9.53 -21.98 -1.62
CA SER A 197 10.91 -22.51 -1.63
C SER A 197 11.68 -22.24 -0.32
N ASP A 198 11.19 -21.32 0.50
CA ASP A 198 11.86 -20.92 1.76
C ASP A 198 11.67 -21.95 2.89
N VAL A 199 10.86 -23.00 2.63
CA VAL A 199 10.70 -24.18 3.50
C VAL A 199 12.05 -24.79 3.91
N SER A 200 13.02 -24.82 2.99
CA SER A 200 14.38 -25.32 3.27
C SER A 200 15.17 -24.51 4.30
N ARG A 201 14.83 -23.23 4.51
CA ARG A 201 15.47 -22.35 5.50
C ARG A 201 14.85 -22.46 6.88
N ASN A 202 13.62 -22.95 6.93
CA ASN A 202 12.93 -23.19 8.19
C ASN A 202 13.29 -24.55 8.77
N PHE A 203 14.21 -25.30 8.16
CA PHE A 203 14.65 -26.60 8.65
C PHE A 203 16.13 -26.54 9.03
N ASN A 204 16.41 -26.81 10.30
CA ASN A 204 17.73 -27.20 10.74
C ASN A 204 17.80 -28.72 10.76
N ILE A 205 18.57 -29.30 9.83
CA ILE A 205 18.68 -30.75 9.66
C ILE A 205 20.03 -31.19 10.23
N GLY A 206 19.98 -31.91 11.36
CA GLY A 206 21.15 -32.58 11.93
C GLY A 206 21.12 -34.09 11.71
N GLU A 207 22.16 -34.80 12.16
CA GLU A 207 22.30 -36.25 11.94
C GLU A 207 21.11 -37.09 12.46
N ASN A 208 20.38 -36.60 13.47
CA ASN A 208 19.22 -37.31 14.05
C ASN A 208 18.09 -36.36 14.48
N TYR A 209 18.04 -35.14 13.96
CA TYR A 209 16.97 -34.20 14.30
C TYR A 209 16.58 -33.31 13.12
N LEU A 210 15.32 -32.90 13.16
CA LEU A 210 14.75 -31.88 12.31
C LEU A 210 14.18 -30.80 13.22
N GLU A 211 14.81 -29.64 13.24
CA GLU A 211 14.32 -28.47 13.97
C GLU A 211 13.64 -27.52 12.97
N ILE A 212 12.49 -26.97 13.37
CA ILE A 212 11.78 -25.99 12.55
C ILE A 212 12.08 -24.60 13.10
N GLU A 213 13.00 -23.86 12.48
CA GLU A 213 13.24 -22.44 12.83
C GLU A 213 12.23 -21.55 12.09
N SER A 214 11.33 -20.91 12.82
CA SER A 214 10.52 -19.82 12.26
C SER A 214 11.34 -18.54 12.24
N GLN A 215 11.77 -18.10 11.06
CA GLN A 215 12.43 -16.81 10.95
C GLN A 215 11.43 -15.66 11.19
N VAL A 216 11.67 -14.96 12.30
CA VAL A 216 10.96 -13.77 12.78
C VAL A 216 9.54 -14.05 13.31
N ASP A 217 9.47 -14.81 14.40
CA ASP A 217 8.25 -15.01 15.21
C ASP A 217 8.15 -14.06 16.42
N ASP A 218 9.05 -13.09 16.55
CA ASP A 218 8.98 -12.11 17.63
C ASP A 218 7.77 -11.17 17.43
N ARG A 219 6.64 -11.60 17.99
CA ARG A 219 5.36 -10.90 17.97
C ARG A 219 5.50 -9.46 18.47
N GLU A 220 6.32 -9.23 19.49
CA GLU A 220 6.50 -7.89 20.05
C GLU A 220 7.21 -6.98 19.06
N ALA A 221 8.31 -7.46 18.47
CA ALA A 221 9.04 -6.72 17.43
C ALA A 221 8.15 -6.42 16.21
N LEU A 222 7.40 -7.42 15.72
CA LEU A 222 6.48 -7.25 14.60
C LEU A 222 5.36 -6.26 14.92
N THR A 223 4.83 -6.29 16.15
CA THR A 223 3.80 -5.35 16.58
C THR A 223 4.33 -3.91 16.65
N LYS A 224 5.52 -3.73 17.23
CA LYS A 224 6.19 -2.41 17.28
C LYS A 224 6.47 -1.88 15.87
N LEU A 225 6.80 -2.75 14.93
CA LEU A 225 7.02 -2.36 13.54
C LEU A 225 5.73 -1.85 12.87
N VAL A 226 4.60 -2.57 13.04
CA VAL A 226 3.29 -2.09 12.54
C VAL A 226 2.91 -0.76 13.17
N GLN A 227 3.14 -0.58 14.48
CA GLN A 227 2.88 0.66 15.19
C GLN A 227 3.75 1.82 14.68
N SER A 228 5.04 1.57 14.43
CA SER A 228 5.97 2.55 13.87
C SER A 228 5.53 3.02 12.48
N LEU A 229 5.16 2.09 11.59
CA LEU A 229 4.62 2.42 10.27
C LEU A 229 3.31 3.20 10.38
N THR A 230 2.45 2.85 11.34
CA THR A 230 1.19 3.56 11.60
C THR A 230 1.45 5.01 11.97
N TYR A 231 2.45 5.27 12.82
CA TYR A 231 2.85 6.62 13.19
C TYR A 231 3.35 7.41 11.97
N SER A 232 4.11 6.80 11.07
CA SER A 232 4.59 7.48 9.86
C SER A 232 3.47 7.89 8.90
N ILE A 233 2.46 7.03 8.73
CA ILE A 233 1.26 7.34 7.93
C ILE A 233 0.46 8.48 8.55
N LEU A 234 0.25 8.44 9.88
CA LEU A 234 -0.46 9.50 10.59
C LEU A 234 0.25 10.85 10.43
N ASN A 235 1.58 10.89 10.59
CA ASN A 235 2.37 12.11 10.40
C ASN A 235 2.28 12.63 8.96
N SER A 236 2.35 11.74 7.97
CA SER A 236 2.19 12.12 6.55
C SER A 236 0.80 12.70 6.29
N ALA A 237 -0.26 12.11 6.86
CA ALA A 237 -1.63 12.61 6.75
C ALA A 237 -1.80 13.97 7.44
N PHE A 238 -1.31 14.14 8.67
CA PHE A 238 -1.41 15.41 9.39
C PHE A 238 -0.68 16.54 8.68
N LYS A 239 0.53 16.25 8.16
CA LYS A 239 1.32 17.22 7.40
C LYS A 239 0.61 17.66 6.12
N TYR A 240 -0.03 16.73 5.42
CA TYR A 240 -0.70 17.03 4.15
C TYR A 240 -2.05 17.75 4.35
N TYR A 241 -2.88 17.27 5.28
CA TYR A 241 -4.25 17.78 5.47
C TYR A 241 -4.37 18.94 6.48
N ASP A 242 -3.26 19.36 7.12
CA ASP A 242 -3.22 20.41 8.15
C ASP A 242 -4.27 20.18 9.27
N LEU A 243 -4.33 18.95 9.78
CA LEU A 243 -5.31 18.53 10.79
C LEU A 243 -4.79 18.72 12.23
N LYS A 244 -4.27 19.91 12.57
CA LYS A 244 -3.61 20.20 13.86
C LYS A 244 -4.44 19.87 15.11
N GLY A 245 -5.76 20.02 15.04
CA GLY A 245 -6.66 19.64 16.13
C GLY A 245 -6.72 18.12 16.33
N THR A 246 -6.81 17.38 15.24
CA THR A 246 -6.83 15.92 15.22
C THR A 246 -5.48 15.36 15.63
N GLU A 247 -4.39 15.92 15.13
CA GLU A 247 -3.02 15.55 15.48
C GLU A 247 -2.77 15.62 16.99
N ARG A 248 -3.17 16.72 17.65
CA ARG A 248 -3.06 16.85 19.11
C ARG A 248 -3.83 15.77 19.85
N ALA A 249 -5.06 15.49 19.44
CA ALA A 249 -5.90 14.48 20.06
C ALA A 249 -5.30 13.07 19.91
N VAL A 250 -4.89 12.70 18.70
CA VAL A 250 -4.25 11.42 18.38
C VAL A 250 -2.94 11.25 19.17
N SER A 251 -2.08 12.27 19.16
CA SER A 251 -0.79 12.24 19.87
C SER A 251 -0.97 12.05 21.38
N SER A 252 -1.99 12.70 21.95
CA SER A 252 -2.31 12.57 23.38
C SER A 252 -2.79 11.15 23.71
N SER A 253 -3.66 10.57 22.87
CA SER A 253 -4.12 9.18 23.03
C SER A 253 -3.00 8.16 22.90
N LEU A 254 -2.10 8.33 21.92
CA LEU A 254 -0.95 7.43 21.74
C LEU A 254 0.05 7.54 22.90
N LYS A 255 0.31 8.76 23.41
CA LYS A 255 1.18 8.97 24.57
C LYS A 255 0.66 8.24 25.82
N LEU A 256 -0.62 8.44 26.15
CA LEU A 256 -1.26 7.73 27.27
C LEU A 256 -1.16 6.21 27.11
N TYR A 257 -1.30 5.71 25.89
CA TYR A 257 -1.15 4.29 25.62
C TYR A 257 0.27 3.80 25.89
N PHE A 258 1.30 4.49 25.40
CA PHE A 258 2.69 4.09 25.66
C PHE A 258 3.09 4.23 27.13
N ASP A 259 2.57 5.22 27.86
CA ASP A 259 2.88 5.39 29.28
C ASP A 259 2.20 4.33 30.17
N ASN A 260 1.06 3.78 29.74
CA ASN A 260 0.35 2.70 30.45
C ASN A 260 0.85 1.28 30.12
N ASN A 261 1.75 1.11 29.16
CA ASN A 261 2.29 -0.19 28.73
C ASN A 261 3.81 -0.30 28.90
N LYS A 262 4.40 0.55 29.77
CA LYS A 262 5.76 0.38 30.31
C LYS A 262 5.69 -0.37 31.63
#